data_AF-A0A151AAD2-F1
#
_entry.id   AF-A0A151AAD2-F1
#
_cell.length_a   1.000
_cell.length_b   1.000
_cell.length_c   1.000
_cell.angle_alpha   90.00
_cell.angle_beta   90.00
_cell.angle_gamma   90.00
#
_symmetry.space_group_name_H-M   'P 1'
#
loop_
_entity.id
_entity.type
_entity.pdbx_description
1 polymer ?
#
loop_
_entity_poly.entity_id
_entity_poly.type
_entity_poly.pdbx_seq_one_letter_code
_entity_poly.pdbx_strand_id
1 'polypeptide(L)'
;MSRNTWTRDEYLATLDLYINRPEVVEDEDEDDPLVQEAASFISRTPDGLALRLATYRHLYPQSTEGIIHVSEDCREIWEEYYRNDDELAYEANLARQQLASVNRDSVETEEYRSVQTGEVNTQQKSQIGQSGFRSLVRSQYQDACLLCDISTPGLLQAGHILDWSEFEELREDPGNGMLLCHNHHWACDLGIFTISETHDLIV
;
A
#
# COMPACT_ATOMS: atom_id res chain seq x y z
N MET A 1 -23.52 -5.81 22.08
CA MET A 1 -22.89 -5.95 20.75
C MET A 1 -21.88 -4.84 20.65
N SER A 2 -20.59 -5.12 20.92
CA SER A 2 -19.53 -4.13 20.72
C SER A 2 -19.57 -3.71 19.24
N ARG A 3 -19.51 -2.41 18.97
CA ARG A 3 -19.32 -1.92 17.60
C ARG A 3 -18.02 -2.53 17.11
N ASN A 4 -18.13 -3.42 16.13
CA ASN A 4 -17.00 -4.10 15.52
C ASN A 4 -16.33 -3.10 14.55
N THR A 5 -15.68 -2.08 15.11
CA THR A 5 -14.97 -1.04 14.36
C THR A 5 -13.85 -1.67 13.55
N TRP A 6 -13.78 -1.32 12.28
CA TRP A 6 -12.68 -1.71 11.39
C TRP A 6 -11.39 -1.01 11.81
N THR A 7 -10.27 -1.69 11.64
CA THR A 7 -8.93 -1.20 11.89
C THR A 7 -8.28 -0.77 10.58
N ARG A 8 -7.23 0.05 10.69
CA ARG A 8 -6.45 0.50 9.53
C ARG A 8 -5.90 -0.66 8.70
N ASP A 9 -5.36 -1.68 9.35
CA ASP A 9 -4.78 -2.86 8.69
C ASP A 9 -5.82 -3.64 7.87
N GLU A 10 -7.06 -3.74 8.38
CA GLU A 10 -8.16 -4.38 7.65
C GLU A 10 -8.59 -3.55 6.43
N TYR A 11 -8.59 -2.22 6.54
CA TYR A 11 -8.86 -1.33 5.40
C TYR A 11 -7.76 -1.43 4.33
N LEU A 12 -6.49 -1.41 4.72
CA LEU A 12 -5.34 -1.57 3.82
C LEU A 12 -5.38 -2.89 3.07
N ALA A 13 -5.57 -3.99 3.79
CA ALA A 13 -5.66 -5.32 3.18
C ALA A 13 -6.84 -5.43 2.21
N THR A 14 -7.96 -4.75 2.49
CA THR A 14 -9.15 -4.73 1.63
C THR A 14 -8.96 -3.85 0.39
N LEU A 15 -8.33 -2.69 0.53
CA LEU A 15 -8.04 -1.80 -0.60
C LEU A 15 -7.05 -2.45 -1.58
N ASP A 16 -6.00 -3.10 -1.07
CA ASP A 16 -5.06 -3.87 -1.90
C ASP A 16 -5.76 -5.03 -2.62
N LEU A 17 -6.72 -5.70 -1.97
CA LEU A 17 -7.54 -6.71 -2.62
C LEU A 17 -8.36 -6.10 -3.78
N TYR A 18 -8.99 -4.95 -3.55
CA TYR A 18 -9.78 -4.22 -4.56
C TYR A 18 -8.94 -3.83 -5.79
N ILE A 19 -7.76 -3.23 -5.57
CA ILE A 19 -6.92 -2.68 -6.65
C ILE A 19 -6.11 -3.76 -7.36
N ASN A 20 -5.43 -4.63 -6.61
CA ASN A 20 -4.40 -5.52 -7.14
C ASN A 20 -4.90 -6.95 -7.44
N ARG A 21 -6.15 -7.27 -7.12
CA ARG A 21 -6.77 -8.58 -7.42
C ARG A 21 -8.19 -8.42 -8.01
N PRO A 22 -8.35 -7.78 -9.18
CA PRO A 22 -9.66 -7.48 -9.75
C PRO A 22 -10.55 -8.71 -9.98
N GLU A 23 -9.95 -9.87 -10.22
CA GLU A 23 -10.62 -11.18 -10.36
C GLU A 23 -11.28 -11.70 -9.08
N VAL A 24 -10.95 -11.17 -7.91
CA VAL A 24 -11.63 -11.46 -6.62
C VAL A 24 -12.85 -10.54 -6.42
N VAL A 25 -12.97 -9.49 -7.25
CA VAL A 25 -13.77 -8.29 -6.93
C VAL A 25 -14.77 -7.96 -8.04
N GLU A 26 -14.86 -8.76 -9.10
CA GLU A 26 -15.76 -8.49 -10.23
C GLU A 26 -17.22 -8.30 -9.79
N ASP A 27 -17.70 -9.15 -8.87
CA ASP A 27 -19.10 -9.17 -8.42
C ASP A 27 -19.32 -8.78 -6.95
N GLU A 28 -18.25 -8.58 -6.16
CA GLU A 28 -18.32 -8.19 -4.74
C GLU A 28 -19.25 -9.09 -3.91
N ASP A 29 -19.38 -10.35 -4.32
CA ASP A 29 -20.35 -11.32 -3.80
C ASP A 29 -19.80 -11.97 -2.50
N GLU A 30 -20.60 -11.94 -1.44
CA GLU A 30 -20.27 -12.58 -0.17
C GLU A 30 -20.18 -14.11 -0.27
N ASP A 31 -20.84 -14.69 -1.27
CA ASP A 31 -20.80 -16.12 -1.56
C ASP A 31 -19.59 -16.51 -2.43
N ASP A 32 -18.81 -15.54 -2.94
CA ASP A 32 -17.60 -15.81 -3.70
C ASP A 32 -16.53 -16.50 -2.80
N PRO A 33 -15.98 -17.66 -3.21
CA PRO A 33 -14.98 -18.37 -2.41
C PRO A 33 -13.74 -17.55 -2.06
N LEU A 34 -13.31 -16.63 -2.93
CA LEU A 34 -12.16 -15.76 -2.73
C LEU A 34 -12.49 -14.63 -1.74
N VAL A 35 -13.72 -14.11 -1.76
CA VAL A 35 -14.21 -13.15 -0.75
C VAL A 35 -14.32 -13.83 0.62
N GLN A 36 -14.81 -15.07 0.67
CA GLN A 36 -14.86 -15.86 1.91
C GLN A 36 -13.47 -16.14 2.48
N GLU A 37 -12.51 -16.53 1.64
CA GLU A 37 -11.13 -16.76 2.04
C GLU A 37 -10.48 -15.47 2.56
N ALA A 38 -10.60 -14.37 1.82
CA ALA A 38 -10.04 -13.07 2.21
C ALA A 38 -10.66 -12.54 3.51
N ALA A 39 -11.98 -12.66 3.67
CA ALA A 39 -12.68 -12.25 4.90
C ALA A 39 -12.20 -13.07 6.10
N SER A 40 -12.04 -14.38 5.94
CA SER A 40 -11.48 -15.24 6.99
C SER A 40 -10.04 -14.86 7.35
N PHE A 41 -9.23 -14.47 6.37
CA PHE A 41 -7.83 -14.08 6.59
C PHE A 41 -7.73 -12.83 7.47
N ILE A 42 -8.58 -11.83 7.24
CA ILE A 42 -8.60 -10.58 8.02
C ILE A 42 -9.55 -10.62 9.24
N SER A 43 -10.05 -11.81 9.60
CA SER A 43 -10.99 -11.99 10.73
C SER A 43 -12.29 -11.17 10.63
N ARG A 44 -12.79 -10.97 9.40
CA ARG A 44 -14.07 -10.27 9.12
C ARG A 44 -15.10 -11.22 8.53
N THR A 45 -16.35 -10.77 8.51
CA THR A 45 -17.44 -11.50 7.84
C THR A 45 -17.37 -11.24 6.33
N PRO A 46 -17.73 -12.22 5.48
CA PRO A 46 -17.81 -12.04 4.03
C PRO A 46 -18.69 -10.83 3.64
N ASP A 47 -19.90 -10.72 4.20
CA ASP A 47 -20.79 -9.54 4.06
C ASP A 47 -20.10 -8.22 4.39
N GLY A 48 -19.30 -8.20 5.46
CA GLY A 48 -18.57 -7.02 5.88
C GLY A 48 -17.47 -6.63 4.89
N LEU A 49 -16.76 -7.61 4.34
CA LEU A 49 -15.73 -7.38 3.33
C LEU A 49 -16.35 -6.91 2.00
N ALA A 50 -17.41 -7.57 1.53
CA ALA A 50 -18.18 -7.20 0.36
C ALA A 50 -18.66 -5.74 0.43
N LEU A 51 -19.20 -5.32 1.59
CA LEU A 51 -19.60 -3.93 1.82
C LEU A 51 -18.44 -2.94 1.64
N ARG A 52 -17.22 -3.30 2.06
CA ARG A 52 -16.03 -2.46 1.92
C ARG A 52 -15.51 -2.41 0.49
N LEU A 53 -15.50 -3.54 -0.22
CA LEU A 53 -15.18 -3.58 -1.64
C LEU A 53 -16.13 -2.67 -2.43
N ALA A 54 -17.45 -2.79 -2.19
CA ALA A 54 -18.47 -1.93 -2.79
C ALA A 54 -18.35 -0.44 -2.43
N THR A 55 -17.73 -0.12 -1.28
CA THR A 55 -17.40 1.27 -0.90
C THR A 55 -16.22 1.79 -1.72
N TYR A 56 -15.17 0.99 -1.91
CA TYR A 56 -14.03 1.36 -2.76
C TYR A 56 -14.41 1.44 -4.24
N ARG A 57 -15.32 0.59 -4.71
CA ARG A 57 -15.93 0.73 -6.04
C ARG A 57 -16.63 2.06 -6.22
N HIS A 58 -17.35 2.55 -5.22
CA HIS A 58 -17.98 3.86 -5.28
C HIS A 58 -16.96 5.01 -5.36
N LEU A 59 -15.84 4.88 -4.67
CA LEU A 59 -14.77 5.89 -4.68
C LEU A 59 -13.96 5.88 -5.99
N TYR A 60 -14.01 4.79 -6.76
CA TYR A 60 -13.30 4.71 -8.04
C TYR A 60 -13.84 5.76 -9.04
N PRO A 61 -12.99 6.66 -9.59
CA PRO A 61 -13.43 7.83 -10.37
C PRO A 61 -14.26 7.54 -11.61
N GLN A 62 -14.17 6.33 -12.17
CA GLN A 62 -14.94 5.91 -13.34
C GLN A 62 -16.21 5.13 -12.98
N SER A 63 -16.45 4.88 -11.70
CA SER A 63 -17.60 4.11 -11.23
C SER A 63 -18.83 4.99 -11.07
N THR A 64 -19.98 4.46 -11.50
CA THR A 64 -21.31 5.01 -11.20
C THR A 64 -22.07 4.13 -10.21
N GLU A 65 -21.41 3.13 -9.63
CA GLU A 65 -21.98 2.04 -8.84
C GLU A 65 -21.31 1.96 -7.46
N GLY A 66 -21.88 1.18 -6.54
CA GLY A 66 -21.36 0.98 -5.18
C GLY A 66 -22.11 1.75 -4.09
N ILE A 67 -21.56 1.75 -2.88
CA ILE A 67 -22.20 2.30 -1.69
C ILE A 67 -21.79 3.75 -1.45
N ILE A 68 -22.78 4.65 -1.50
CA ILE A 68 -22.59 6.11 -1.37
C ILE A 68 -22.12 6.52 0.05
N HIS A 69 -22.50 5.76 1.07
CA HIS A 69 -22.14 6.05 2.45
C HIS A 69 -20.75 5.49 2.82
N VAL A 70 -19.73 6.23 2.41
CA VAL A 70 -18.32 5.97 2.74
C VAL A 70 -18.01 6.47 4.17
N SER A 71 -17.40 5.61 5.00
CA SER A 71 -16.89 6.03 6.32
C SER A 71 -15.62 6.86 6.20
N GLU A 72 -15.37 7.77 7.14
CA GLU A 72 -14.19 8.66 7.11
C GLU A 72 -12.88 7.88 7.02
N ASP A 73 -12.67 6.85 7.85
CA ASP A 73 -11.46 6.00 7.82
C ASP A 73 -11.25 5.32 6.46
N CYS A 74 -12.34 5.01 5.75
CA CYS A 74 -12.27 4.36 4.43
C CYS A 74 -11.87 5.37 3.35
N ARG A 75 -12.37 6.62 3.47
CA ARG A 75 -11.97 7.73 2.61
C ARG A 75 -10.51 8.11 2.84
N GLU A 76 -10.06 8.18 4.10
CA GLU A 76 -8.67 8.49 4.43
C GLU A 76 -7.71 7.48 3.79
N ILE A 77 -7.96 6.17 3.96
CA ILE A 77 -7.15 5.11 3.34
C ILE A 77 -7.23 5.17 1.81
N TRP A 78 -8.39 5.48 1.25
CA TRP A 78 -8.49 5.70 -0.19
C TRP A 78 -7.65 6.88 -0.64
N GLU A 79 -7.81 8.06 -0.05
CA GLU A 79 -7.08 9.27 -0.46
C GLU A 79 -5.56 9.11 -0.29
N GLU A 80 -5.12 8.38 0.73
CA GLU A 80 -3.71 8.13 1.00
C GLU A 80 -3.05 7.16 0.00
N TYR A 81 -3.77 6.13 -0.45
CA TYR A 81 -3.17 5.01 -1.20
C TYR A 81 -3.73 4.81 -2.61
N TYR A 82 -4.87 5.41 -2.95
CA TYR A 82 -5.46 5.32 -4.28
C TYR A 82 -4.51 5.97 -5.30
N ARG A 83 -3.97 5.16 -6.23
CA ARG A 83 -2.94 5.51 -7.24
C ARG A 83 -1.51 5.58 -6.70
N ASN A 84 -1.29 5.09 -5.49
CA ASN A 84 0.04 4.74 -4.96
C ASN A 84 0.12 3.22 -4.73
N ASP A 85 -0.08 2.46 -5.80
CA ASP A 85 -0.27 1.01 -5.78
C ASP A 85 0.94 0.27 -5.14
N ASP A 86 2.15 0.84 -5.24
CA ASP A 86 3.37 0.28 -4.66
C ASP A 86 3.43 0.46 -3.13
N GLU A 87 3.12 1.66 -2.61
CA GLU A 87 3.07 1.88 -1.15
C GLU A 87 1.89 1.12 -0.55
N LEU A 88 0.75 1.08 -1.25
CA LEU A 88 -0.39 0.25 -0.88
C LEU A 88 0.00 -1.23 -0.78
N ALA A 89 0.69 -1.78 -1.78
CA ALA A 89 1.09 -3.17 -1.78
C ALA A 89 2.06 -3.50 -0.63
N TYR A 90 2.98 -2.57 -0.29
CA TYR A 90 3.89 -2.70 0.84
C TYR A 90 3.14 -2.66 2.19
N GLU A 91 2.37 -1.61 2.43
CA GLU A 91 1.63 -1.41 3.68
C GLU A 91 0.57 -2.49 3.89
N ALA A 92 -0.15 -2.90 2.83
CA ALA A 92 -1.08 -4.01 2.90
C ALA A 92 -0.38 -5.34 3.19
N ASN A 93 0.87 -5.54 2.73
CA ASN A 93 1.64 -6.72 3.10
C ASN A 93 1.99 -6.74 4.59
N LEU A 94 2.42 -5.62 5.16
CA LEU A 94 2.67 -5.48 6.59
C LEU A 94 1.39 -5.70 7.41
N ALA A 95 0.29 -5.05 7.01
CA ALA A 95 -1.02 -5.20 7.62
C ALA A 95 -1.47 -6.67 7.65
N ARG A 96 -1.32 -7.41 6.54
CA ARG A 96 -1.63 -8.84 6.49
C ARG A 96 -0.76 -9.67 7.44
N GLN A 97 0.53 -9.36 7.57
CA GLN A 97 1.41 -10.05 8.52
C GLN A 97 1.00 -9.81 9.97
N GLN A 98 0.60 -8.59 10.31
CA GLN A 98 0.13 -8.21 11.64
C GLN A 98 -1.22 -8.86 11.97
N LEU A 99 -2.16 -8.85 11.03
CA LEU A 99 -3.45 -9.54 11.19
C LEU A 99 -3.24 -11.05 11.38
N ALA A 100 -2.30 -11.65 10.65
CA ALA A 100 -1.95 -13.06 10.78
C ALA A 100 -1.22 -13.42 12.09
N SER A 101 -0.44 -12.50 12.69
CA SER A 101 0.19 -12.72 13.99
C SER A 101 -0.82 -12.63 15.13
N VAL A 102 -1.74 -11.68 15.08
CA VAL A 102 -2.87 -11.57 16.04
C VAL A 102 -3.77 -12.82 15.97
N ASN A 103 -3.97 -13.38 14.78
CA ASN A 103 -4.73 -14.62 14.59
C ASN A 103 -3.97 -15.88 15.06
N ARG A 104 -2.65 -15.79 15.27
CA ARG A 104 -1.81 -16.87 15.81
C ARG A 104 -1.80 -16.85 17.33
N ASP A 105 -1.81 -15.67 17.93
CA ASP A 105 -1.88 -15.49 19.40
C ASP A 105 -3.26 -15.86 19.98
N SER A 106 -4.32 -15.94 19.16
CA SER A 106 -5.63 -16.45 19.56
C SER A 106 -5.71 -17.98 19.57
N VAL A 107 -4.71 -18.68 19.03
CA VAL A 107 -4.60 -20.14 18.99
C VAL A 107 -3.17 -20.57 19.36
N GLU A 108 -2.78 -20.43 20.62
CA GLU A 108 -2.06 -21.48 21.39
C GLU A 108 -1.70 -20.99 22.80
N THR A 109 -2.00 -21.85 23.77
CA THR A 109 -1.56 -21.77 25.15
C THR A 109 -0.10 -22.24 25.21
N GLU A 110 0.75 -21.40 25.83
CA GLU A 110 2.09 -21.68 26.38
C GLU A 110 2.89 -22.87 25.80
N GLU A 111 3.91 -22.60 24.99
CA GLU A 111 5.23 -23.21 25.20
C GLU A 111 6.33 -22.39 24.50
N TYR A 112 7.29 -21.90 25.27
CA TYR A 112 8.48 -21.24 24.72
C TYR A 112 9.22 -22.23 23.81
N ARG A 113 9.46 -21.86 22.55
CA ARG A 113 10.45 -22.57 21.72
C ARG A 113 11.41 -21.58 21.10
N SER A 114 12.67 -21.85 21.40
CA SER A 114 13.90 -21.25 20.91
C SER A 114 13.80 -20.68 19.50
N VAL A 115 14.20 -19.42 19.35
CA VAL A 115 14.44 -18.76 18.06
C VAL A 115 15.49 -19.56 17.29
N GLN A 116 15.05 -20.31 16.28
CA GLN A 116 15.93 -20.73 15.20
C GLN A 116 15.92 -19.62 14.15
N THR A 117 17.04 -18.93 14.02
CA THR A 117 17.28 -17.94 12.96
C THR A 117 17.41 -18.69 11.63
N GLY A 118 16.28 -19.04 11.03
CA GLY A 118 16.22 -19.37 9.62
C GLY A 118 16.20 -18.07 8.84
N GLU A 119 17.24 -17.82 8.05
CA GLU A 119 17.25 -16.73 7.07
C GLU A 119 16.06 -16.91 6.12
N VAL A 120 14.98 -16.18 6.37
CA VAL A 120 13.86 -16.11 5.45
C VAL A 120 14.30 -15.23 4.30
N ASN A 121 14.90 -15.85 3.28
CA ASN A 121 15.06 -15.24 1.96
C ASN A 121 13.66 -15.08 1.35
N THR A 122 12.95 -14.02 1.71
CA THR A 122 11.80 -13.54 0.94
C THR A 122 12.34 -12.86 -0.32
N GLN A 123 12.77 -13.67 -1.29
CA GLN A 123 12.80 -13.24 -2.69
C GLN A 123 11.36 -13.13 -3.15
N GLN A 124 10.71 -12.02 -2.78
CA GLN A 124 9.41 -11.65 -3.31
C GLN A 124 9.64 -11.26 -4.77
N LYS A 125 9.35 -12.19 -5.68
CA LYS A 125 9.16 -11.89 -7.10
C LYS A 125 8.03 -10.87 -7.20
N SER A 126 8.37 -9.59 -7.25
CA SER A 126 7.46 -8.55 -7.70
C SER A 126 6.96 -8.97 -9.09
N GLN A 127 5.64 -9.08 -9.21
CA GLN A 127 5.00 -9.47 -10.44
C GLN A 127 5.30 -8.40 -11.50
N ILE A 128 5.94 -8.87 -12.57
CA ILE A 128 6.27 -8.15 -13.78
C ILE A 128 4.94 -7.70 -14.41
N GLY A 129 4.59 -6.41 -14.33
CA GLY A 129 3.47 -5.90 -15.11
C GLY A 129 2.91 -4.50 -14.80
N GLN A 130 2.96 -4.01 -13.56
CA GLN A 130 2.29 -2.74 -13.20
C GLN A 130 3.15 -1.74 -12.39
N SER A 131 4.47 -1.93 -12.33
CA SER A 131 5.41 -1.14 -11.51
C SER A 131 6.40 -0.30 -12.35
N GLY A 132 5.95 0.33 -13.44
CA GLY A 132 6.83 0.96 -14.45
C GLY A 132 7.66 2.12 -13.90
N PHE A 133 7.01 3.17 -13.39
CA PHE A 133 7.67 4.39 -12.91
C PHE A 133 8.69 4.12 -11.81
N ARG A 134 8.28 3.48 -10.71
CA ARG A 134 9.18 3.20 -9.57
C ARG A 134 10.37 2.33 -9.97
N SER A 135 10.17 1.31 -10.81
CA SER A 135 11.28 0.46 -11.27
C SER A 135 12.27 1.26 -12.12
N LEU A 136 11.79 2.17 -12.97
CA LEU A 136 12.63 3.03 -13.79
C LEU A 136 13.38 4.07 -12.95
N VAL A 137 12.71 4.71 -11.99
CA VAL A 137 13.34 5.64 -11.03
C VAL A 137 14.39 4.91 -10.20
N ARG A 138 14.07 3.75 -9.63
CA ARG A 138 15.04 2.94 -8.87
C ARG A 138 16.27 2.56 -9.69
N SER A 139 16.06 2.18 -10.95
CA SER A 139 17.15 1.90 -11.89
C SER A 139 18.02 3.14 -12.14
N GLN A 140 17.41 4.31 -12.32
CA GLN A 140 18.11 5.58 -12.55
C GLN A 140 19.00 5.99 -11.37
N TYR A 141 18.55 5.76 -10.13
CA TYR A 141 19.29 6.06 -8.91
C TYR A 141 20.06 4.86 -8.34
N GLN A 142 20.18 3.76 -9.10
CA GLN A 142 20.94 2.55 -8.72
C GLN A 142 20.54 1.99 -7.34
N ASP A 143 19.24 2.00 -7.02
CA ASP A 143 18.71 1.57 -5.72
C ASP A 143 19.39 2.26 -4.52
N ALA A 144 19.75 3.54 -4.66
CA ALA A 144 20.31 4.35 -3.57
C ALA A 144 19.57 5.68 -3.42
N CYS A 145 19.48 6.16 -2.18
CA CYS A 145 18.93 7.48 -1.91
C CYS A 145 19.78 8.57 -2.58
N LEU A 146 19.12 9.53 -3.22
CA LEU A 146 19.76 10.69 -3.84
C LEU A 146 20.63 11.51 -2.87
N LEU A 147 20.28 11.55 -1.58
CA LEU A 147 20.92 12.42 -0.58
C LEU A 147 21.83 11.68 0.41
N CYS A 148 21.79 10.35 0.47
CA CYS A 148 22.64 9.57 1.36
C CYS A 148 22.86 8.13 0.87
N ASP A 149 23.78 7.42 1.51
CA ASP A 149 24.19 6.06 1.10
C ASP A 149 23.20 4.94 1.47
N ILE A 150 21.96 5.27 1.85
CA ILE A 150 20.95 4.24 2.12
C ILE A 150 20.55 3.60 0.79
N SER A 151 20.73 2.29 0.69
CA SER A 151 20.37 1.47 -0.48
C SER A 151 19.50 0.26 -0.16
N THR A 152 19.01 0.17 1.09
CA THR A 152 18.12 -0.93 1.49
C THR A 152 16.76 -0.75 0.83
N PRO A 153 16.29 -1.69 -0.03
CA PRO A 153 15.07 -1.54 -0.82
C PRO A 153 13.83 -1.08 -0.06
N GLY A 154 13.61 -1.60 1.15
CA GLY A 154 12.45 -1.25 1.98
C GLY A 154 12.54 0.10 2.69
N LEU A 155 13.66 0.81 2.55
CA LEU A 155 13.86 2.16 3.10
C LEU A 155 13.80 3.25 2.04
N LEU A 156 13.62 2.89 0.77
CA LEU A 156 13.65 3.79 -0.37
C LEU A 156 12.25 4.07 -0.90
N GLN A 157 11.96 5.34 -1.17
CA GLN A 157 10.72 5.84 -1.73
C GLN A 157 10.97 6.60 -3.02
N ALA A 158 10.16 6.30 -4.04
CA ALA A 158 10.16 7.00 -5.31
C ALA A 158 9.07 8.08 -5.26
N GLY A 159 9.47 9.35 -5.24
CA GLY A 159 8.57 10.50 -5.24
C GLY A 159 8.62 11.27 -6.57
N HIS A 160 7.58 12.05 -6.86
CA HIS A 160 7.55 12.95 -8.02
C HIS A 160 8.23 14.29 -7.69
N ILE A 161 8.89 14.90 -8.68
CA ILE A 161 9.49 16.24 -8.55
C ILE A 161 8.41 17.30 -8.76
N LEU A 162 7.67 17.18 -9.86
CA LEU A 162 6.54 18.02 -10.20
C LEU A 162 5.24 17.40 -9.73
N ASP A 163 4.30 18.26 -9.33
CA ASP A 163 3.01 17.84 -8.80
C ASP A 163 2.28 16.88 -9.75
N TRP A 164 1.94 15.72 -9.21
CA TRP A 164 1.27 14.66 -9.94
C TRP A 164 -0.10 15.10 -10.49
N SER A 165 -0.79 16.00 -9.80
CA SER A 165 -2.12 16.50 -10.18
C SER A 165 -2.06 17.54 -11.31
N GLU A 166 -0.98 18.31 -11.39
CA GLU A 166 -0.82 19.40 -12.36
C GLU A 166 -0.18 18.91 -13.69
N PHE A 167 0.70 17.91 -13.64
CA PHE A 167 1.49 17.46 -14.78
C PHE A 167 1.18 16.00 -15.17
N GLU A 168 0.01 15.77 -15.76
CA GLU A 168 -0.47 14.42 -16.08
C GLU A 168 0.42 13.66 -17.06
N GLU A 169 0.99 14.36 -18.03
CA GLU A 169 1.86 13.79 -19.06
C GLU A 169 3.23 13.34 -18.53
N LEU A 170 3.63 13.81 -17.35
CA LEU A 170 4.90 13.49 -16.71
C LEU A 170 4.77 12.44 -15.58
N ARG A 171 3.58 11.89 -15.36
CA ARG A 171 3.32 10.95 -14.23
C ARG A 171 4.13 9.67 -14.30
N GLU A 172 4.31 9.14 -15.51
CA GLU A 172 5.05 7.90 -15.76
C GLU A 172 6.50 8.17 -16.21
N ASP A 173 6.90 9.45 -16.34
CA ASP A 173 8.24 9.83 -16.76
C ASP A 173 9.21 9.67 -15.58
N PRO A 174 10.19 8.74 -15.64
CA PRO A 174 11.19 8.61 -14.58
C PRO A 174 12.04 9.88 -14.39
N GLY A 175 12.13 10.75 -15.40
CA GLY A 175 12.76 12.07 -15.29
C GLY A 175 12.04 13.01 -14.33
N ASN A 176 10.75 12.76 -14.06
CA ASN A 176 9.98 13.44 -13.02
C ASN A 176 10.06 12.70 -11.67
N GLY A 177 10.99 11.76 -11.49
CA GLY A 177 11.12 10.95 -10.29
C GLY A 177 12.41 11.18 -9.50
N MET A 178 12.32 11.05 -8.18
CA MET A 178 13.44 11.03 -7.25
C MET A 178 13.38 9.80 -6.36
N LEU A 179 14.53 9.19 -6.08
CA LEU A 179 14.64 8.12 -5.09
C LEU A 179 15.24 8.65 -3.78
N LEU A 180 14.46 8.64 -2.71
CA LEU A 180 14.84 9.15 -1.40
C LEU A 180 14.69 8.07 -0.34
N CYS A 181 15.48 8.12 0.73
CA CYS A 181 15.16 7.30 1.90
C CYS A 181 13.93 7.88 2.62
N HIS A 182 13.25 7.07 3.43
CA HIS A 182 12.02 7.48 4.12
C HIS A 182 12.13 8.85 4.84
N ASN A 183 13.24 9.08 5.56
CA ASN A 183 13.45 10.35 6.28
C ASN A 183 13.58 11.56 5.33
N HIS A 184 14.30 11.40 4.22
CA HIS A 184 14.49 12.49 3.26
C HIS A 184 13.23 12.76 2.44
N HIS A 185 12.51 11.71 2.06
CA HIS A 185 11.22 11.84 1.39
C HIS A 185 10.25 12.64 2.26
N TRP A 186 10.07 12.19 3.51
CA TRP A 186 9.19 12.85 4.48
C TRP A 186 9.58 14.31 4.76
N ALA A 187 10.89 14.59 4.88
CA ALA A 187 11.36 15.95 5.09
C ALA A 187 11.15 16.86 3.87
N CYS A 188 11.26 16.32 2.65
CA CYS A 188 10.94 17.03 1.41
C CYS A 188 9.44 17.35 1.34
N ASP A 189 8.58 16.37 1.65
CA ASP A 189 7.11 16.53 1.66
C ASP A 189 6.65 17.58 2.67
N LEU A 190 7.31 17.64 3.84
CA LEU A 190 7.06 18.67 4.85
C LEU A 190 7.59 20.06 4.48
N GLY A 191 8.28 20.20 3.34
CA GLY A 191 8.92 21.45 2.93
C GLY A 191 10.07 21.87 3.85
N ILE A 192 10.67 20.93 4.58
CA ILE A 192 11.86 21.20 5.42
C ILE A 192 13.05 21.51 4.53
N PHE A 193 13.12 20.88 3.35
CA PHE A 193 14.07 21.24 2.31
C PHE A 193 13.45 21.01 0.92
N THR A 194 14.09 21.56 -0.11
CA THR A 194 13.83 21.26 -1.51
C THR A 194 15.13 21.25 -2.30
N ILE A 195 15.08 20.84 -3.57
CA ILE A 195 16.23 20.82 -4.48
C ILE A 195 16.01 21.89 -5.54
N SER A 196 16.97 22.80 -5.69
CA SER A 196 16.93 23.85 -6.71
C SER A 196 17.18 23.30 -8.11
N GLU A 197 16.85 24.09 -9.14
CA GLU A 197 17.22 23.79 -10.53
C GLU A 197 18.74 23.69 -10.75
N THR A 198 19.54 24.28 -9.84
CA THR A 198 21.01 24.18 -9.84
C THR A 198 21.54 22.97 -9.08
N HIS A 199 20.67 22.09 -8.59
CA HIS A 199 20.97 20.91 -7.78
C HIS A 199 21.51 21.24 -6.37
N ASP A 200 21.19 22.42 -5.86
CA ASP A 200 21.51 22.82 -4.50
C ASP A 200 20.35 22.46 -3.55
N LEU A 201 20.67 21.99 -2.35
CA LEU A 201 19.68 21.83 -1.30
C LEU A 201 19.33 23.19 -0.70
N ILE A 202 18.04 23.52 -0.71
CA ILE A 202 17.49 24.72 -0.08
C ILE A 202 16.75 24.27 1.17
N VAL A 203 17.03 24.89 2.32
CA VAL A 203 16.44 24.62 3.64
C VAL A 203 15.85 25.91 4.18
#